data_AF-A0A9C7PMW6-F1
#
_entry.id   AF-A0A9C7PMW6-F1
#
_cell.length_a   1.000
_cell.length_b   1.000
_cell.length_c   1.000
_cell.angle_alpha   90.00
_cell.angle_beta   90.00
_cell.angle_gamma   90.00
#
_symmetry.space_group_name_H-M   'P 1'
#
loop_
_entity.id
_entity.type
_entity.pdbx_description
1 polymer ?
#
loop_
_entity_poly.entity_id
_entity_poly.type
_entity_poly.pdbx_seq_one_letter_code
_entity_poly.pdbx_strand_id
1 'polypeptide(L)' 'MTRAREWADQIADSAPLAVQTVKEVFRAIEGDTVENAFQTMRTGDLPVYRKMLKSEDAKEGVRAFVEKRKTRFFGVNRN' A
#
# COMPACT_ATOMS: atom_id res chain seq x y z
N MET A 1 25.82 4.93 8.02
CA MET A 1 24.57 5.69 7.84
C MET A 1 23.96 5.59 6.44
N THR A 2 24.61 4.92 5.48
CA THR A 2 24.13 4.86 4.08
C THR A 2 22.90 3.97 3.89
N ARG A 3 22.93 2.73 4.42
CA ARG A 3 21.90 1.73 4.11
C ARG A 3 20.51 2.04 4.66
N ALA A 4 20.42 2.54 5.89
CA ALA A 4 19.14 2.92 6.49
C ALA A 4 18.46 4.05 5.72
N ARG A 5 19.24 5.00 5.19
CA ARG A 5 18.70 6.10 4.40
C ARG A 5 18.22 5.61 3.03
N GLU A 6 18.99 4.76 2.37
CA GLU A 6 18.56 4.13 1.11
C GLU A 6 17.22 3.39 1.26
N TRP A 7 17.04 2.65 2.36
CA TRP A 7 15.76 1.99 2.64
C TRP A 7 14.63 2.98 2.87
N ALA A 8 14.88 4.05 3.62
CA ALA A 8 13.89 5.09 3.85
C ALA A 8 13.45 5.74 2.53
N ASP A 9 14.40 6.04 1.63
CA ASP A 9 14.11 6.65 0.33
C ASP A 9 13.30 5.67 -0.56
N GLN A 10 13.63 4.36 -0.58
CA GLN A 10 12.85 3.35 -1.30
C GLN A 10 11.40 3.21 -0.79
N ILE A 11 11.20 3.27 0.52
CA ILE A 11 9.87 3.23 1.11
C ILE A 11 9.10 4.51 0.78
N ALA A 12 9.77 5.67 0.82
CA ALA A 12 9.17 6.96 0.52
C ALA A 12 8.76 7.12 -0.96
N ASP A 13 9.37 6.38 -1.88
CA ASP A 13 8.97 6.32 -3.29
C ASP A 13 7.62 5.59 -3.51
N SER A 14 7.09 4.90 -2.49
CA SER A 14 5.80 4.23 -2.56
C SER A 14 4.64 5.13 -2.14
N ALA A 15 3.42 4.84 -2.61
CA ALA A 15 2.23 5.55 -2.16
C ALA A 15 2.04 5.39 -0.63
N PRO A 16 1.82 6.47 0.14
CA PRO A 16 1.75 6.38 1.60
C PRO A 16 0.69 5.41 2.11
N LEU A 17 -0.49 5.35 1.47
CA LEU A 17 -1.53 4.40 1.83
C LEU A 17 -1.15 2.95 1.50
N ALA A 18 -0.36 2.69 0.46
CA ALA A 18 0.08 1.34 0.12
C ALA A 18 1.02 0.78 1.20
N VAL A 19 1.97 1.58 1.68
CA VAL A 19 2.88 1.17 2.76
C VAL A 19 2.11 0.89 4.06
N GLN A 20 1.13 1.74 4.39
CA GLN A 20 0.28 1.53 5.56
C GLN A 20 -0.59 0.28 5.42
N THR A 21 -1.16 0.02 4.23
CA THR A 21 -1.91 -1.20 3.93
C THR A 21 -1.07 -2.45 4.14
N VAL A 22 0.16 -2.48 3.63
CA VAL A 22 1.05 -3.65 3.83
C VAL A 22 1.21 -3.93 5.32
N LYS A 23 1.44 -2.89 6.13
CA LYS A 23 1.58 -3.04 7.59
C LYS A 23 0.29 -3.50 8.29
N GLU A 24 -0.87 -2.97 7.89
CA GLU A 24 -2.17 -3.35 8.45
C GLU A 24 -2.52 -4.81 8.10
N VAL A 25 -2.43 -5.17 6.81
CA VAL A 25 -2.72 -6.51 6.31
C VAL A 25 -1.78 -7.53 6.93
N PHE A 26 -0.48 -7.25 6.94
CA PHE A 26 0.51 -8.20 7.48
C PHE A 26 0.23 -8.54 8.94
N ARG A 27 -0.07 -7.54 9.78
CA ARG A 27 -0.45 -7.76 11.18
C ARG A 27 -1.73 -8.57 11.35
N ALA A 28 -2.65 -8.50 10.38
CA ALA A 28 -3.94 -9.18 10.45
C ALA A 28 -3.86 -10.65 10.00
N ILE A 29 -2.84 -11.03 9.21
CA ILE A 29 -2.76 -12.36 8.59
C ILE A 29 -1.51 -13.16 8.95
N GLU A 30 -0.54 -12.56 9.66
CA GLU A 30 0.72 -13.21 10.02
C GLU A 30 0.47 -14.47 10.87
N GLY A 31 1.06 -15.59 10.45
CA GLY A 31 0.94 -16.88 11.14
C GLY A 31 -0.32 -17.68 10.80
N ASP A 32 -1.20 -17.16 9.95
CA ASP A 32 -2.41 -17.86 9.54
C ASP A 32 -2.16 -18.76 8.31
N THR A 33 -3.11 -19.64 8.01
CA THR A 33 -3.14 -20.38 6.75
C THR A 33 -3.43 -19.44 5.59
N VAL A 34 -2.97 -19.81 4.39
CA VAL A 34 -3.23 -19.01 3.17
C VAL A 34 -4.72 -18.77 2.97
N GLU A 35 -5.55 -19.81 3.16
CA GLU A 35 -7.00 -19.70 2.99
C GLU A 35 -7.62 -18.65 3.93
N ASN A 36 -7.34 -18.75 5.24
CA ASN A 36 -7.87 -17.81 6.22
C ASN A 36 -7.31 -16.40 6.02
N ALA A 37 -6.03 -16.26 5.66
CA ALA A 37 -5.44 -14.98 5.32
C ALA A 37 -6.22 -14.28 4.19
N PHE A 38 -6.56 -15.01 3.12
CA PHE A 38 -7.40 -14.49 2.04
C PHE A 38 -8.84 -14.18 2.49
N GLN A 39 -9.42 -14.98 3.38
CA GLN A 39 -10.74 -14.66 3.97
C GLN A 39 -10.67 -13.35 4.76
N THR A 40 -9.70 -13.21 5.67
CA THR A 40 -9.47 -11.99 6.46
C THR A 40 -9.26 -10.76 5.56
N MET A 41 -8.44 -10.88 4.51
CA MET A 41 -8.27 -9.78 3.54
C MET A 41 -9.59 -9.39 2.86
N ARG A 42 -10.51 -10.33 2.64
CA ARG A 42 -11.77 -10.10 1.93
C ARG A 42 -12.92 -9.62 2.81
N THR A 43 -13.01 -10.11 4.04
CA THR A 43 -14.15 -9.86 4.95
C THR A 43 -13.78 -9.11 6.23
N GLY A 44 -12.50 -9.12 6.62
CA GLY A 44 -12.02 -8.47 7.84
C GLY A 44 -12.10 -6.94 7.79
N ASP A 45 -12.10 -6.35 9.00
CA ASP A 45 -12.05 -4.90 9.20
C ASP A 45 -10.62 -4.37 9.00
N LEU A 46 -10.33 -3.99 7.76
CA LEU A 46 -9.03 -3.49 7.30
C LEU A 46 -9.23 -2.10 6.67
N PRO A 47 -9.57 -1.07 7.46
CA PRO A 47 -10.01 0.22 6.94
C PRO A 47 -8.95 0.91 6.08
N VAL A 48 -7.66 0.76 6.39
CA VAL A 48 -6.58 1.34 5.58
C VAL A 48 -6.49 0.64 4.23
N TYR A 49 -6.56 -0.69 4.21
CA TYR A 49 -6.62 -1.47 2.97
C TYR A 49 -7.81 -1.07 2.09
N ARG A 50 -9.02 -0.95 2.66
CA ARG A 50 -10.21 -0.51 1.93
C ARG A 50 -10.06 0.91 1.37
N LYS A 51 -9.43 1.81 2.13
CA LYS A 51 -9.16 3.19 1.70
C LYS A 51 -8.14 3.22 0.55
N MET A 52 -7.07 2.44 0.64
CA MET A 52 -6.04 2.34 -0.39
C MET A 52 -6.63 1.87 -1.72
N LEU A 53 -7.44 0.80 -1.71
CA LEU A 53 -8.08 0.26 -2.92
C LEU A 53 -8.95 1.30 -3.68
N LYS A 54 -9.53 2.27 -2.95
CA LYS A 54 -10.37 3.34 -3.52
C LYS A 54 -9.60 4.64 -3.81
N SER A 55 -8.31 4.69 -3.51
CA SER A 55 -7.52 5.93 -3.57
C SER A 55 -7.14 6.32 -5.00
N GLU A 56 -6.93 7.63 -5.21
CA GLU A 56 -6.36 8.13 -6.46
C GLU A 56 -4.92 7.65 -6.70
N ASP A 57 -4.15 7.43 -5.63
CA ASP A 57 -2.79 6.87 -5.73
C ASP A 57 -2.81 5.43 -6.28
N ALA A 58 -3.82 4.62 -5.96
CA ALA A 58 -3.98 3.29 -6.54
C ALA A 58 -4.28 3.36 -8.05
N LYS A 59 -5.18 4.26 -8.46
CA LYS A 59 -5.50 4.52 -9.88
C LYS A 59 -4.27 5.05 -10.63
N GLU A 60 -3.52 5.96 -10.02
CA GLU A 60 -2.29 6.51 -10.57
C GLU A 60 -1.20 5.45 -10.72
N GLY A 61 -1.08 4.51 -9.78
CA GLY A 61 -0.16 3.38 -9.89
C GLY A 61 -0.40 2.56 -11.16
N VAL A 62 -1.67 2.19 -11.41
CA VAL A 62 -2.07 1.47 -12.64
C VAL A 62 -1.81 2.32 -13.88
N ARG A 63 -2.21 3.60 -13.87
CA ARG A 63 -2.03 4.52 -15.00
C ARG A 63 -0.56 4.72 -15.36
N ALA A 64 0.30 5.00 -14.38
CA ALA A 64 1.72 5.21 -14.60
C ALA A 64 2.43 3.94 -15.10
N PHE A 65 2.00 2.76 -14.65
CA PHE A 65 2.48 1.49 -15.18
C PHE A 65 2.14 1.31 -16.66
N VAL A 66 0.87 1.54 -17.04
CA VAL A 66 0.42 1.48 -18.44
C VAL A 66 1.14 2.50 -19.31
N GLU A 67 1.32 3.72 -18.82
CA GLU A 67 1.98 4.84 -19.50
C GLU A 67 3.53 4.77 -19.47
N LYS A 68 4.11 3.77 -18.78
CA LYS A 68 5.56 3.57 -18.62
C LYS A 68 6.30 4.81 -18.09
N ARG A 69 5.70 5.50 -17.12
CA ARG A 69 6.29 6.68 -16.47
C ARG A 69 6.37 6.51 -14.96
N LYS A 70 7.11 7.40 -14.30
CA LYS A 70 7.08 7.48 -12.83
C LYS A 70 5.69 7.87 -12.34
N THR A 71 5.30 7.28 -11.22
CA THR A 71 4.08 7.60 -10.48
C THR A 71 4.17 8.99 -9.86
N ARG A 72 3.02 9.64 -9.70
CA ARG A 72 2.88 10.89 -8.95
C ARG A 72 1.91 10.67 -7.80
N PHE A 73 2.44 10.17 -6.68
CA PHE A 73 1.62 9.94 -5.49
C PHE A 73 1.43 11.25 -4.71
N PHE A 74 0.20 11.48 -4.25
CA PHE A 74 -0.17 12.69 -3.49
C PHE A 74 -0.50 12.39 -2.03
N GLY A 75 -0.67 11.11 -1.66
CA GLY A 75 -1.12 10.72 -0.34
C GLY A 75 -2.56 11.17 -0.06
N VAL A 76 -2.90 11.31 1.22
CA VAL A 76 -4.30 11.55 1.67
C VAL A 76 -4.63 13.04 1.84
N ASN A 77 -3.71 13.97 1.57
CA ASN A 77 -3.92 15.40 1.78
C ASN A 77 -4.08 16.15 0.46
N ARG A 78 -5.28 16.08 -0.10
CA ARG A 78 -5.88 17.24 -0.79
C ARG A 78 -7.30 17.40 -0.29
N ASN A 79 -7.56 18.55 0.34
CA ASN A 79 -8.90 19.11 0.52
C ASN A 79 -9.60 19.22 -0.83
#